data_AF-A0A966TLF4-F1
#
_entry.id   AF-A0A966TLF4-F1
#
_cell.length_a   1.000
_cell.length_b   1.000
_cell.length_c   1.000
_cell.angle_alpha   90.00
_cell.angle_beta   90.00
_cell.angle_gamma   90.00
#
_symmetry.space_group_name_H-M   'P 1'
#
loop_
_entity.id
_entity.type
_entity.pdbx_description
1 polymer ?
#
loop_
_entity_poly.entity_id
_entity_poly.type
_entity_poly.pdbx_seq_one_letter_code
_entity_poly.pdbx_strand_id
1 'polypeptide(L)'
;MKVGVDRTSKNTMSYFQIFPKKLMVDAIEGGKYAARLFFNMEQYGNLHYNKICPVELRFDTEIGGRWTMVVIETDIQLKEFDKFIAAMNFYLFSILKYQPRGPLPETPLYPEEFYFQPVFFDTLEGKITKMPEKEKPTKKWR
;
A
#
# COMPACT_ATOMS: atom_id res chain seq x y z
N MET A 1 -31.11 -33.18 23.88
CA MET A 1 -31.35 -32.13 22.86
C MET A 1 -30.03 -31.43 22.57
N LYS A 2 -29.59 -31.44 21.30
CA LYS A 2 -28.46 -30.63 20.78
C LYS A 2 -28.78 -29.14 20.96
N VAL A 3 -27.79 -28.32 21.29
CA VAL A 3 -27.31 -27.24 20.40
C VAL A 3 -25.84 -26.98 20.71
N GLY A 4 -24.96 -27.46 19.84
CA GLY A 4 -23.60 -26.93 19.76
C GLY A 4 -23.67 -25.56 19.13
N VAL A 5 -23.21 -24.53 19.84
CA VAL A 5 -22.94 -23.22 19.25
C VAL A 5 -21.49 -23.27 18.80
N ASP A 6 -21.29 -23.86 17.62
CA ASP A 6 -20.10 -23.65 16.84
C ASP A 6 -20.07 -22.15 16.48
N ARG A 7 -19.30 -21.37 17.25
CA ARG A 7 -18.95 -20.01 16.87
C ARG A 7 -17.95 -20.12 15.72
N THR A 8 -18.48 -20.42 14.54
CA THR A 8 -17.81 -20.11 13.28
C THR A 8 -17.57 -18.61 13.30
N SER A 9 -16.36 -18.22 13.70
CA SER A 9 -15.74 -16.98 13.25
C SER A 9 -16.04 -16.91 11.76
N LYS A 10 -16.93 -16.00 11.37
CA LYS A 10 -17.09 -15.59 9.99
C LYS A 10 -15.76 -14.93 9.64
N ASN A 11 -14.78 -15.74 9.25
CA ASN A 11 -13.69 -15.30 8.40
C ASN A 11 -14.39 -14.82 7.14
N THR A 12 -14.72 -13.54 7.09
CA THR A 12 -14.87 -12.83 5.84
C THR A 12 -13.54 -13.03 5.13
N MET A 13 -13.45 -14.10 4.32
CA MET A 13 -12.33 -14.35 3.44
C MET A 13 -12.18 -13.07 2.64
N SER A 14 -11.18 -12.26 2.97
CA SER A 14 -10.93 -11.02 2.26
C SER A 14 -10.59 -11.42 0.84
N TYR A 15 -11.53 -11.19 -0.06
CA TYR A 15 -11.42 -11.60 -1.45
C TYR A 15 -10.22 -10.95 -2.16
N PHE A 16 -9.75 -9.82 -1.62
CA PHE A 16 -8.62 -9.06 -2.13
C PHE A 16 -7.96 -8.22 -1.02
N GLN A 17 -6.67 -8.47 -0.75
CA GLN A 17 -5.85 -7.67 0.17
C GLN A 17 -4.63 -7.13 -0.56
N ILE A 18 -4.20 -5.91 -0.23
CA ILE A 18 -2.95 -5.33 -0.73
C ILE A 18 -2.05 -4.95 0.43
N PHE A 19 -0.77 -5.27 0.28
CA PHE A 19 0.29 -5.04 1.24
C PHE A 19 1.35 -4.13 0.62
N PRO A 20 1.26 -2.81 0.81
CA PRO A 20 2.28 -1.88 0.32
C PRO A 20 3.62 -2.16 1.00
N LYS A 21 4.72 -2.07 0.25
CA LYS A 21 6.08 -2.33 0.75
C LYS A 21 6.92 -1.07 0.71
N LYS A 22 7.06 -0.47 -0.47
CA LYS A 22 7.82 0.76 -0.65
C LYS A 22 7.34 1.57 -1.85
N LEU A 23 7.66 2.85 -1.83
CA LEU A 23 7.58 3.75 -2.98
C LEU A 23 9.01 4.12 -3.36
N MET A 24 9.35 4.02 -4.64
CA MET A 24 10.61 4.53 -5.16
C MET A 24 10.30 5.74 -6.04
N VAL A 25 10.92 6.87 -5.74
CA VAL A 25 10.66 8.15 -6.40
C VAL A 25 11.89 8.55 -7.20
N ASP A 26 11.72 8.63 -8.51
CA ASP A 26 12.76 9.00 -9.46
C ASP A 26 12.91 10.54 -9.52
N ALA A 27 13.83 11.04 -10.35
CA ALA A 27 14.05 12.48 -10.50
C ALA A 27 12.79 13.20 -11.03
N ILE A 28 12.65 14.47 -10.65
CA ILE A 28 11.54 15.30 -11.12
C ILE A 28 11.69 15.58 -12.63
N GLU A 29 10.60 15.38 -13.37
CA GLU A 29 10.52 15.73 -14.79
C GLU A 29 9.19 16.46 -15.04
N GLY A 30 9.25 17.66 -15.60
CA GLY A 30 8.04 18.44 -15.92
C GLY A 30 7.15 18.79 -14.71
N GLY A 31 7.74 18.95 -13.51
CA GLY A 31 7.01 19.29 -12.29
C GLY A 31 6.28 18.11 -11.63
N LYS A 32 6.55 16.88 -12.08
CA LYS A 32 5.98 15.65 -11.54
C LYS A 32 7.12 14.70 -11.17
N TYR A 33 6.90 13.89 -10.15
CA TYR A 33 7.84 12.83 -9.81
C TYR A 33 7.33 11.51 -10.38
N ALA A 34 8.08 10.93 -11.33
CA ALA A 34 7.87 9.54 -11.70
C ALA A 34 8.22 8.65 -10.49
N ALA A 35 7.40 7.62 -10.25
CA ALA A 35 7.59 6.75 -9.10
C ALA A 35 7.08 5.33 -9.37
N ARG A 36 7.50 4.40 -8.52
CA ARG A 36 7.13 2.99 -8.56
C ARG A 36 6.64 2.55 -7.20
N LEU A 37 5.37 2.12 -7.13
CA LEU A 37 4.78 1.53 -5.94
C LEU A 37 4.99 0.03 -5.94
N PHE A 38 5.64 -0.49 -4.89
CA PHE A 38 5.88 -1.91 -4.67
C PHE A 38 4.92 -2.44 -3.63
N PHE A 39 4.27 -3.56 -3.93
CA PHE A 39 3.31 -4.19 -3.03
C PHE A 39 3.24 -5.71 -3.24
N ASN A 40 2.68 -6.41 -2.26
CA ASN A 40 2.15 -7.75 -2.46
C ASN A 40 0.62 -7.66 -2.51
N MET A 41 -0.04 -8.65 -3.08
CA MET A 41 -1.49 -8.74 -3.05
C MET A 41 -1.94 -10.17 -2.86
N GLU A 42 -2.98 -10.38 -2.07
CA GLU A 42 -3.68 -11.65 -1.95
C GLU A 42 -5.01 -11.56 -2.67
N GLN A 43 -5.30 -12.53 -3.53
CA GLN A 43 -6.55 -12.59 -4.28
C GLN A 43 -7.09 -14.02 -4.26
N TYR A 44 -8.32 -14.20 -3.75
CA TYR A 44 -8.94 -15.53 -3.59
C TYR A 44 -8.05 -16.55 -2.86
N GLY A 45 -7.27 -16.12 -1.87
CA GLY A 45 -6.32 -16.97 -1.14
C GLY A 45 -4.97 -17.19 -1.82
N ASN A 46 -4.76 -16.64 -3.03
CA ASN A 46 -3.49 -16.70 -3.73
C ASN A 46 -2.67 -15.44 -3.48
N LEU A 47 -1.46 -15.60 -2.94
CA LEU A 47 -0.56 -14.50 -2.64
C LEU A 47 0.40 -14.24 -3.81
N HIS A 48 0.34 -13.04 -4.36
CA HIS A 48 1.21 -12.54 -5.42
C HIS A 48 2.21 -11.54 -4.84
N TYR A 49 3.49 -11.83 -5.01
CA TYR A 49 4.56 -11.05 -4.41
C TYR A 49 5.20 -10.06 -5.38
N ASN A 50 5.76 -8.98 -4.82
CA ASN A 50 6.62 -8.03 -5.52
C ASN A 50 5.99 -7.43 -6.79
N LYS A 51 4.70 -7.14 -6.72
CA LYS A 51 4.01 -6.36 -7.75
C LYS A 51 4.58 -4.94 -7.76
N ILE A 52 4.66 -4.37 -8.95
CA ILE A 52 5.16 -3.03 -9.21
C ILE A 52 4.07 -2.31 -10.00
N CYS A 53 3.66 -1.14 -9.53
CA CYS A 53 2.73 -0.27 -10.24
C CYS A 53 3.43 1.08 -10.48
N PRO A 54 3.64 1.47 -11.74
CA PRO A 54 4.11 2.81 -12.09
C PRO A 54 3.07 3.87 -11.70
N VAL A 55 3.53 4.89 -10.98
CA VAL A 55 2.71 5.99 -10.50
C VAL A 55 3.41 7.32 -10.72
N GLU A 56 2.66 8.42 -10.76
CA GLU A 56 3.19 9.77 -10.70
C GLU A 56 2.77 10.43 -9.39
N LEU A 57 3.69 11.18 -8.79
CA LEU A 57 3.39 12.08 -7.68
C LEU A 57 3.30 13.50 -8.22
N ARG A 58 2.15 14.12 -8.01
CA ARG A 58 1.82 15.44 -8.55
C ARG A 58 1.43 16.37 -7.42
N PHE A 59 1.95 17.58 -7.45
CA PHE A 59 1.50 18.65 -6.57
C PHE A 59 0.40 19.43 -7.29
N ASP A 60 -0.81 19.41 -6.74
CA ASP A 60 -1.93 20.18 -7.25
C ASP A 60 -1.87 21.60 -6.68
N THR A 61 -1.52 22.56 -7.54
CA THR A 61 -1.47 23.99 -7.18
C THR A 61 -2.84 24.66 -7.24
N GLU A 62 -3.83 24.05 -7.91
CA GLU A 62 -5.17 24.63 -8.11
C GLU A 62 -6.11 24.29 -6.95
N ILE A 63 -6.00 23.09 -6.39
CA ILE A 63 -6.87 22.59 -5.31
C ILE A 63 -6.13 22.60 -3.97
N GLY A 64 -5.64 23.79 -3.59
CA GLY A 64 -5.15 24.06 -2.23
C GLY A 64 -3.81 23.44 -1.86
N GLY A 65 -2.95 23.14 -2.84
CA GLY A 65 -1.55 22.77 -2.60
C GLY A 65 -1.39 21.38 -1.99
N ARG A 66 -1.87 20.34 -2.67
CA ARG A 66 -1.84 18.96 -2.15
C ARG A 66 -1.10 18.01 -3.07
N TRP A 67 -0.32 17.13 -2.45
CA TRP A 67 0.28 16.00 -3.15
C TRP A 67 -0.76 14.92 -3.40
N THR A 68 -0.69 14.33 -4.59
CA THR A 68 -1.47 13.16 -5.00
C THR A 68 -0.60 12.17 -5.76
N MET A 69 -0.96 10.90 -5.69
CA MET A 69 -0.39 9.77 -6.39
C MET A 69 -1.42 9.29 -7.41
N VAL A 70 -1.01 9.24 -8.68
CA VAL A 70 -1.85 8.83 -9.81
C VAL A 70 -1.22 7.60 -10.46
N VAL A 71 -2.01 6.56 -10.69
CA VAL A 71 -1.57 5.37 -11.42
C VAL A 71 -1.40 5.72 -12.90
N ILE A 72 -0.22 5.39 -13.45
CA ILE A 72 0.04 5.56 -14.89
C ILE A 72 -0.50 4.35 -15.65
N GLU A 73 -0.13 3.16 -15.18
CA GLU A 73 -0.51 1.89 -15.77
C GLU A 73 -0.64 0.82 -14.69
N THR A 74 -1.59 -0.09 -14.89
CA THR A 74 -1.74 -1.28 -14.06
C THR A 74 -2.44 -2.39 -14.85
N ASP A 75 -1.97 -3.62 -14.66
CA ASP A 75 -2.63 -4.85 -15.12
C ASP A 75 -3.78 -5.29 -14.18
N ILE A 76 -3.94 -4.61 -13.04
CA ILE A 76 -4.95 -4.94 -12.02
C ILE A 76 -6.26 -4.22 -12.35
N GLN A 77 -7.15 -4.92 -13.06
CA GLN A 77 -8.46 -4.39 -13.46
C GLN A 77 -9.55 -4.63 -12.38
N LEU A 78 -9.28 -4.23 -11.14
CA LEU A 78 -10.20 -4.41 -10.01
C LEU A 78 -10.57 -3.07 -9.40
N LYS A 79 -11.86 -2.84 -9.15
CA LYS A 79 -12.36 -1.61 -8.47
C LYS A 79 -11.76 -1.44 -7.07
N GLU A 80 -11.41 -2.56 -6.44
CA GLU A 80 -10.75 -2.64 -5.16
C GLU A 80 -9.34 -2.01 -5.20
N PHE A 81 -8.67 -2.05 -6.35
CA PHE A 81 -7.38 -1.40 -6.55
C PHE A 81 -7.53 0.12 -6.54
N ASP A 82 -8.55 0.67 -7.19
CA ASP A 82 -8.85 2.12 -7.15
C ASP A 82 -9.09 2.60 -5.72
N LYS A 83 -9.87 1.83 -4.94
CA LYS A 83 -10.09 2.12 -3.51
C LYS A 83 -8.80 2.08 -2.71
N PHE A 84 -7.93 1.11 -2.99
CA PHE A 84 -6.62 1.03 -2.38
C PHE A 84 -5.77 2.27 -2.70
N ILE A 85 -5.71 2.71 -3.96
CA ILE A 85 -4.96 3.91 -4.35
C ILE A 85 -5.53 5.16 -3.68
N ALA A 86 -6.85 5.28 -3.56
CA ALA A 86 -7.48 6.40 -2.84
C ALA A 86 -7.12 6.39 -1.34
N ALA A 87 -7.19 5.23 -0.69
CA ALA A 87 -6.79 5.07 0.71
C ALA A 87 -5.29 5.34 0.92
N MET A 88 -4.45 4.89 -0.03
CA MET A 88 -3.00 5.11 -0.02
C MET A 88 -2.67 6.60 -0.14
N ASN A 89 -3.34 7.32 -1.05
CA ASN A 89 -3.24 8.76 -1.20
C ASN A 89 -3.54 9.49 0.12
N PHE A 90 -4.68 9.16 0.73
CA PHE A 90 -5.07 9.74 2.00
C PHE A 90 -4.04 9.43 3.10
N TYR A 91 -3.62 8.17 3.23
CA TYR A 91 -2.65 7.76 4.24
C TYR A 91 -1.30 8.47 4.05
N LEU A 92 -0.73 8.40 2.86
CA LEU A 92 0.61 8.93 2.57
C LEU A 92 0.67 10.46 2.73
N PHE A 93 -0.28 11.19 2.15
CA PHE A 93 -0.21 12.65 2.11
C PHE A 93 -0.97 13.34 3.24
N SER A 94 -2.09 12.76 3.70
CA SER A 94 -2.90 13.38 4.75
C SER A 94 -2.48 12.94 6.15
N ILE A 95 -2.10 11.67 6.34
CA ILE A 95 -1.70 11.14 7.66
C ILE A 95 -0.19 11.25 7.85
N LEU A 96 0.61 10.71 6.93
CA LEU A 96 2.07 10.73 7.08
C LEU A 96 2.72 12.05 6.65
N LYS A 97 1.95 12.95 6.02
CA LYS A 97 2.42 14.25 5.51
C LYS A 97 3.66 14.11 4.62
N TYR A 98 3.75 13.01 3.89
CA TYR A 98 4.88 12.74 3.00
C TYR A 98 4.95 13.81 1.89
N GLN A 99 6.17 14.23 1.58
CA GLN A 99 6.45 15.16 0.48
C GLN A 99 7.63 14.58 -0.31
N PRO A 100 7.41 14.23 -1.58
CA PRO A 100 8.49 13.68 -2.40
C PRO A 100 9.57 14.73 -2.63
N ARG A 101 10.82 14.28 -2.59
CA ARG A 101 12.01 15.10 -2.84
C ARG A 101 12.76 14.61 -4.08
N GLY A 102 12.63 13.32 -4.39
CA GLY A 102 13.40 12.63 -5.41
C GLY A 102 14.82 12.31 -4.93
N PRO A 103 15.70 11.86 -5.84
CA PRO A 103 17.10 11.58 -5.55
C PRO A 103 17.78 12.72 -4.79
N LEU A 104 18.58 12.37 -3.77
CA LEU A 104 19.39 13.34 -3.06
C LEU A 104 20.47 13.93 -3.98
N PRO A 105 20.86 15.21 -3.82
CA PRO A 105 21.92 15.83 -4.62
C PRO A 105 23.25 15.06 -4.60
N GLU A 106 23.59 14.48 -3.46
CA GLU A 106 24.78 13.63 -3.25
C GLU A 106 24.70 12.25 -3.94
N THR A 107 23.50 11.78 -4.25
CA THR A 107 23.25 10.46 -4.86
C THR A 107 22.20 10.56 -5.98
N PRO A 108 22.42 11.38 -7.03
CA PRO A 108 21.39 11.73 -8.01
C PRO A 108 20.94 10.54 -8.87
N LEU A 109 21.75 9.48 -8.91
CA LEU A 109 21.44 8.23 -9.62
C LEU A 109 20.57 7.26 -8.79
N TYR A 110 20.37 7.54 -7.51
CA TYR A 110 19.63 6.67 -6.60
C TYR A 110 18.25 7.27 -6.30
N PRO A 111 17.16 6.58 -6.67
CA PRO A 111 15.81 7.02 -6.35
C PRO A 111 15.62 7.20 -4.84
N GLU A 112 14.78 8.15 -4.44
CA GLU A 112 14.32 8.23 -3.06
C GLU A 112 13.48 6.98 -2.75
N GLU A 113 13.77 6.33 -1.62
CA GLU A 113 13.00 5.18 -1.16
C GLU A 113 12.20 5.53 0.09
N PHE A 114 10.88 5.32 0.01
CA PHE A 114 9.99 5.41 1.16
C PHE A 114 9.45 4.02 1.50
N TYR A 115 9.71 3.54 2.72
CA TYR A 115 9.27 2.22 3.19
C TYR A 115 7.99 2.33 4.02
N PHE A 116 6.96 1.58 3.66
CA PHE A 116 5.73 1.52 4.44
C PHE A 116 5.93 0.63 5.67
N GLN A 117 5.36 1.04 6.81
CA GLN A 117 5.18 0.12 7.92
C GLN A 117 4.27 -1.04 7.49
N PRO A 118 4.38 -2.23 8.10
CA PRO A 118 3.49 -3.35 7.80
C PRO A 118 2.06 -3.01 8.24
N VAL A 119 1.33 -2.36 7.34
CA VAL A 119 -0.08 -2.00 7.46
C VAL A 119 -0.86 -2.77 6.41
N PHE A 120 -2.04 -3.22 6.78
CA PHE A 120 -3.00 -3.90 5.91
C PHE A 120 -4.06 -2.92 5.44
N PHE A 121 -4.46 -3.05 4.18
CA PHE A 121 -5.61 -2.33 3.63
C PHE A 121 -6.71 -3.34 3.32
N ASP A 122 -7.79 -3.33 4.11
CA ASP A 122 -9.02 -4.02 3.72
C ASP A 122 -9.70 -3.19 2.63
N THR A 123 -9.73 -3.71 1.41
CA THR A 123 -10.37 -3.00 0.30
C THR A 123 -11.90 -3.07 0.35
N LEU A 124 -12.49 -3.99 1.13
CA LEU A 124 -13.93 -4.08 1.34
C LEU A 124 -14.40 -3.05 2.38
N GLU A 125 -13.65 -2.87 3.47
CA GLU A 125 -14.00 -1.93 4.53
C GLU A 125 -13.40 -0.52 4.35
N GLY A 126 -12.41 -0.36 3.46
CA GLY A 126 -11.68 0.91 3.30
C GLY A 126 -10.86 1.29 4.53
N LYS A 127 -10.54 0.33 5.40
CA LYS A 127 -9.84 0.54 6.67
C LYS A 127 -8.40 0.05 6.60
N ILE A 128 -7.53 0.78 7.30
CA ILE A 128 -6.14 0.41 7.51
C ILE A 128 -6.01 -0.23 8.89
N THR A 129 -5.50 -1.46 8.99
CA THR A 129 -5.19 -2.09 10.29
C THR A 129 -3.71 -2.51 10.36
N LYS A 130 -3.16 -2.63 11.57
CA LYS A 130 -1.77 -3.08 11.77
C LYS A 130 -1.67 -4.57 11.50
N MET A 131 -0.57 -5.02 10.92
CA MET A 131 -0.30 -6.45 10.74
C MET A 131 -0.28 -7.14 12.11
N PRO A 132 -1.03 -8.24 12.32
CA PRO A 132 -0.92 -9.00 13.56
C PRO A 132 0.52 -9.52 13.69
N GLU A 133 1.16 -9.24 14.83
CA GLU A 133 2.47 -9.79 15.15
C GLU A 133 2.38 -11.31 15.02
N LYS A 134 3.22 -11.90 14.15
CA LYS A 134 3.41 -13.35 14.18
C LYS A 134 3.95 -13.70 15.56
N GLU A 135 3.16 -14.35 16.39
CA GLU A 135 3.63 -14.94 17.63
C GLU A 135 4.87 -15.78 17.31
N LYS A 136 6.01 -15.36 17.84
CA LYS A 136 7.26 -16.11 17.70
C LYS A 136 7.00 -17.50 18.29
N PRO A 137 7.30 -18.59 17.57
CA PRO A 137 7.14 -19.92 18.14
C PRO A 137 8.01 -20.02 19.39
N THR A 138 7.36 -20.12 20.56
CA THR A 138 8.04 -20.37 21.83
C THR A 138 8.69 -21.74 21.74
N LYS A 139 9.99 -21.77 21.41
CA LYS A 139 10.81 -22.97 21.55
C LYS A 139 10.90 -23.32 23.04
N LYS A 140 10.03 -24.20 23.51
CA LYS A 140 10.26 -24.95 24.75
C LYS A 140 11.31 -26.01 24.44
N TRP A 141 12.55 -25.74 24.82
CA TRP A 141 13.57 -26.77 24.93
C TRP A 141 13.17 -27.66 26.12
N ARG A 142 13.02 -28.97 25.84
CA ARG A 142 12.96 -30.02 26.86
C ARG A 142 14.37 -30.60 27.02
#